data_AF-A0A7Z9I3B3-F1
#
_entry.id   AF-A0A7Z9I3B3-F1
#
_cell.length_a   1.000
_cell.length_b   1.000
_cell.length_c   1.000
_cell.angle_alpha   90.00
_cell.angle_beta   90.00
_cell.angle_gamma   90.00
#
_symmetry.space_group_name_H-M   'P 1'
#
loop_
_entity.id
_entity.type
_entity.pdbx_description
1 polymer ?
#
loop_
_entity_poly.entity_id
_entity_poly.type
_entity_poly.pdbx_seq_one_letter_code
_entity_poly.pdbx_strand_id
1 'polypeptide(L)'
;MSEIPFESQIPPSKAKLAAALNKPLVTRKVSDSANEKILLFSTDLELRDRYINFFNGLRLGKLLEDLDLIAGQVAYKHTEGWERGMTIVTAACDRIDLLGELHSDRDLQLLSSINWVGRSSLEVGVRISAKEGKTWKRVARAYFIMVARRDGKAEAVNKLEPVSKDDQRRFQESEQRQQERRAIAKTSYLKDTPTARESHVLHDLFLRIKNGEIAGVAMEDSIRQSTLLMHPQSRNVHNNIFGGYLMREAFELAWNITYLFCRKKPKFISMDHMYFYKPVEIGSIISFTGTVVYTVDKSLMVEVVTEVIRPKSGETQVTNVCYFTFNALDYSGNLQQVPLILPHSYEEGLKYLDGAKRFILGEKKRNNVL
;
A
#
# COMPACT_ATOMS: atom_id res chain seq x y z
N MET A 1 -6.78 14.06 -15.30
CA MET A 1 -7.88 13.80 -14.33
C MET A 1 -8.17 12.30 -14.35
N SER A 2 -8.32 11.65 -13.20
CA SER A 2 -8.68 10.23 -13.13
C SER A 2 -10.11 10.07 -13.64
N GLU A 3 -10.29 9.39 -14.76
CA GLU A 3 -11.62 8.98 -15.23
C GLU A 3 -12.15 7.86 -14.34
N ILE A 4 -12.52 8.25 -13.13
CA ILE A 4 -13.59 7.61 -12.39
C ILE A 4 -14.85 7.94 -13.21
N PRO A 5 -15.62 6.96 -13.71
CA PRO A 5 -16.90 7.24 -14.35
C PRO A 5 -17.68 8.22 -13.46
N PHE A 6 -18.18 9.32 -14.02
CA PHE A 6 -18.90 10.37 -13.28
C PHE A 6 -20.00 9.79 -12.37
N GLU A 7 -20.63 8.70 -12.82
CA GLU A 7 -21.63 7.90 -12.11
C GLU A 7 -21.10 7.26 -10.83
N SER A 8 -19.80 6.95 -10.75
CA SER A 8 -19.12 6.46 -9.55
C SER A 8 -18.55 7.59 -8.67
N GLN A 9 -18.84 8.86 -8.96
CA GLN A 9 -18.57 10.00 -8.07
C GLN A 9 -19.85 10.60 -7.46
N ILE A 10 -21.03 10.17 -7.92
CA ILE A 10 -22.32 10.73 -7.53
C ILE A 10 -23.14 9.64 -6.83
N PRO A 11 -23.48 9.80 -5.54
CA PRO A 11 -24.38 8.86 -4.88
C PRO A 11 -25.74 8.88 -5.59
N PRO A 12 -26.41 7.72 -5.75
CA PRO A 12 -27.74 7.67 -6.34
C PRO A 12 -28.71 8.59 -5.58
N SER A 13 -29.68 9.17 -6.31
CA SER A 13 -30.63 10.12 -5.71
C SER A 13 -31.35 9.51 -4.50
N LYS A 14 -31.65 10.34 -3.48
CA LYS A 14 -32.33 9.92 -2.23
C LYS A 14 -33.60 9.10 -2.46
N ALA A 15 -34.27 9.28 -3.60
CA ALA A 15 -35.47 8.53 -3.98
C ALA A 15 -35.22 7.04 -4.30
N LYS A 16 -34.02 6.65 -4.77
CA LYS A 16 -33.65 5.23 -5.00
C LYS A 16 -33.14 4.52 -3.73
N LEU A 17 -32.72 5.25 -2.71
CA LEU A 17 -32.22 4.70 -1.44
C LEU A 17 -33.31 4.07 -0.55
N ALA A 18 -34.57 4.51 -0.66
CA ALA A 18 -35.66 4.02 0.19
C ALA A 18 -36.11 2.59 -0.14
N ALA A 19 -36.05 2.17 -1.41
CA ALA A 19 -36.37 0.79 -1.83
C ALA A 19 -35.21 -0.21 -1.60
N ALA A 20 -34.03 0.31 -1.27
CA ALA A 20 -32.73 -0.37 -1.26
C ALA A 20 -32.35 -0.98 0.12
N LEU A 21 -33.03 -0.57 1.19
CA LEU A 21 -32.64 -0.86 2.58
C LEU A 21 -32.85 -2.32 3.03
N ASN A 22 -33.69 -3.09 2.33
CA ASN A 22 -34.09 -4.44 2.77
C ASN A 22 -33.68 -5.57 1.81
N LYS A 23 -32.69 -5.35 0.93
CA LYS A 23 -32.23 -6.42 0.04
C LYS A 23 -31.56 -7.54 0.84
N PRO A 24 -32.02 -8.81 0.77
CA PRO A 24 -31.43 -9.90 1.55
C PRO A 24 -29.97 -10.14 1.12
N LEU A 25 -29.14 -10.60 2.05
CA LEU A 25 -27.78 -11.03 1.71
C LEU A 25 -27.86 -12.29 0.84
N VAL A 26 -27.11 -12.29 -0.25
CA VAL A 26 -27.06 -13.42 -1.19
C VAL A 26 -25.67 -14.04 -1.18
N THR A 27 -25.59 -15.29 -1.61
CA THR A 27 -24.31 -15.92 -1.95
C THR A 27 -23.96 -15.57 -3.38
N ARG A 28 -22.72 -15.13 -3.62
CA ARG A 28 -22.21 -14.75 -4.95
C ARG A 28 -20.97 -15.54 -5.31
N LYS A 29 -20.78 -15.76 -6.60
CA LYS A 29 -19.59 -16.38 -7.17
C LYS A 29 -18.52 -15.33 -7.39
N VAL A 30 -17.26 -15.77 -7.49
CA VAL A 30 -16.12 -14.90 -7.80
C VAL A 30 -16.33 -14.17 -9.14
N SER A 31 -16.87 -14.86 -10.15
CA SER A 31 -17.17 -14.30 -11.49
C SER A 31 -18.15 -13.13 -11.46
N ASP A 32 -19.03 -13.07 -10.46
CA ASP A 32 -20.10 -12.07 -10.41
C ASP A 32 -19.58 -10.66 -10.14
N SER A 33 -18.38 -10.55 -9.56
CA SER A 33 -17.73 -9.28 -9.23
C SER A 33 -16.31 -9.14 -9.80
N ALA A 34 -15.77 -10.18 -10.44
CA ALA A 34 -14.48 -10.11 -11.11
C ALA A 34 -14.46 -8.98 -12.16
N ASN A 35 -13.26 -8.43 -12.35
CA ASN A 35 -13.00 -7.34 -13.28
C ASN A 35 -11.65 -7.52 -13.95
N GLU A 36 -11.58 -7.14 -15.23
CA GLU A 36 -10.35 -7.04 -16.00
C GLU A 36 -10.18 -5.61 -16.49
N LYS A 37 -8.99 -5.04 -16.31
CA LYS A 37 -8.61 -3.75 -16.87
C LYS A 37 -7.26 -3.88 -17.56
N ILE A 38 -7.17 -3.41 -18.79
CA ILE A 38 -5.92 -3.34 -19.54
C ILE A 38 -5.51 -1.86 -19.67
N LEU A 39 -4.30 -1.55 -19.22
CA LEU A 39 -3.66 -0.25 -19.40
C LEU A 39 -2.78 -0.33 -20.65
N LEU A 40 -3.21 0.30 -21.75
CA LEU A 40 -2.58 0.20 -23.06
C LEU A 40 -1.40 1.17 -23.22
N PHE A 41 -0.42 1.14 -22.31
CA PHE A 41 0.71 2.07 -22.30
C PHE A 41 1.55 2.06 -23.59
N SER A 42 1.53 0.97 -24.37
CA SER A 42 2.28 0.89 -25.63
C SER A 42 1.67 1.72 -26.75
N THR A 43 0.38 2.01 -26.71
CA THR A 43 -0.37 2.64 -27.81
C THR A 43 -1.05 3.95 -27.39
N ASP A 44 -1.51 4.04 -26.14
CA ASP A 44 -2.14 5.24 -25.58
C ASP A 44 -1.09 6.10 -24.85
N LEU A 45 -0.55 7.09 -25.57
CA LEU A 45 0.50 7.96 -25.06
C LEU A 45 -0.01 8.95 -23.99
N GLU A 46 -1.28 9.36 -24.06
CA GLU A 46 -1.88 10.25 -23.06
C GLU A 46 -2.12 9.51 -21.74
N LEU A 47 -2.58 8.25 -21.81
CA LEU A 47 -2.60 7.37 -20.66
C LEU A 47 -1.18 7.19 -20.11
N ARG A 48 -0.20 6.86 -20.96
CA ARG A 48 1.17 6.63 -20.55
C ARG A 48 1.78 7.82 -19.81
N ASP A 49 1.58 9.04 -20.32
CA ASP A 49 2.10 10.27 -19.74
C ASP A 49 1.64 10.47 -18.29
N ARG A 50 0.41 10.07 -17.97
CA ARG A 50 -0.12 10.12 -16.59
C ARG A 50 0.58 9.17 -15.62
N TYR A 51 1.27 8.13 -16.11
CA TYR A 51 1.91 7.08 -15.31
C TYR A 51 3.42 7.03 -15.47
N ILE A 52 4.04 7.92 -16.23
CA ILE A 52 5.49 7.95 -16.39
C ILE A 52 6.11 8.94 -15.39
N ASN A 53 7.29 8.61 -14.87
CA ASN A 53 8.12 9.54 -14.11
C ASN A 53 9.21 10.14 -15.02
N PHE A 54 9.92 11.15 -14.54
CA PHE A 54 10.96 11.84 -15.32
C PHE A 54 12.17 10.96 -15.70
N PHE A 55 12.31 9.77 -15.10
CA PHE A 55 13.30 8.76 -15.47
C PHE A 55 12.77 7.73 -16.49
N ASN A 56 11.65 8.03 -17.15
CA ASN A 56 10.88 7.15 -18.02
C ASN A 56 10.41 5.84 -17.35
N GLY A 57 10.45 5.76 -16.02
CA GLY A 57 9.95 4.62 -15.26
C GLY A 57 8.46 4.75 -14.96
N LEU A 58 7.81 3.64 -14.61
CA LEU A 58 6.42 3.67 -14.18
C LEU A 58 6.30 4.34 -12.79
N ARG A 59 5.37 5.29 -12.67
CA ARG A 59 5.01 5.97 -11.43
C ARG A 59 4.12 5.06 -10.58
N LEU A 60 4.77 4.21 -9.79
CA LEU A 60 4.09 3.21 -8.98
C LEU A 60 3.12 3.80 -7.95
N GLY A 61 3.40 4.97 -7.39
CA GLY A 61 2.44 5.66 -6.52
C GLY A 61 1.08 5.87 -7.21
N LYS A 62 1.08 6.29 -8.48
CA LYS A 62 -0.16 6.43 -9.27
C LYS A 62 -0.81 5.07 -9.55
N LEU A 63 -0.03 4.03 -9.86
CA LEU A 63 -0.56 2.67 -10.03
C LEU A 63 -1.21 2.15 -8.73
N LEU A 64 -0.60 2.35 -7.56
CA LEU A 64 -1.15 1.95 -6.26
C LEU A 64 -2.51 2.60 -5.99
N GLU A 65 -2.64 3.89 -6.32
CA GLU A 65 -3.91 4.62 -6.24
C GLU A 65 -5.01 3.93 -7.08
N ASP A 66 -4.70 3.54 -8.32
CA ASP A 66 -5.69 2.92 -9.20
C ASP A 66 -5.96 1.45 -8.86
N LEU A 67 -4.98 0.74 -8.29
CA LEU A 67 -5.19 -0.61 -7.77
C LEU A 67 -6.20 -0.61 -6.63
N ASP A 68 -6.12 0.37 -5.72
CA ASP A 68 -7.12 0.56 -4.66
C ASP A 68 -8.49 0.90 -5.25
N LEU A 69 -8.54 1.68 -6.34
CA LEU A 69 -9.80 2.08 -6.98
C LEU A 69 -10.50 0.86 -7.56
N ILE A 70 -9.74 0.02 -8.27
CA ILE A 70 -10.22 -1.24 -8.84
C ILE A 70 -10.67 -2.18 -7.73
N ALA A 71 -9.94 -2.25 -6.61
CA ALA A 71 -10.33 -3.05 -5.46
C ALA A 71 -11.68 -2.58 -4.87
N GLY A 72 -11.85 -1.26 -4.74
CA GLY A 72 -13.11 -0.64 -4.37
C GLY A 72 -14.25 -1.01 -5.31
N GLN A 73 -14.06 -0.88 -6.63
CA GLN A 73 -15.07 -1.21 -7.64
C GLN A 73 -15.53 -2.67 -7.54
N VAL A 74 -14.59 -3.61 -7.42
CA VAL A 74 -14.89 -5.04 -7.26
C VAL A 74 -15.65 -5.29 -5.96
N ALA A 75 -15.26 -4.62 -4.87
CA ALA A 75 -15.97 -4.73 -3.59
C ALA A 75 -17.39 -4.17 -3.67
N TYR A 76 -17.60 -2.97 -4.23
CA TYR A 76 -18.94 -2.40 -4.45
C TYR A 76 -19.82 -3.31 -5.30
N LYS A 77 -19.27 -3.84 -6.40
CA LYS A 77 -19.98 -4.78 -7.29
C LYS A 77 -20.39 -6.05 -6.55
N HIS A 78 -19.52 -6.59 -5.70
CA HIS A 78 -19.81 -7.79 -4.91
C HIS A 78 -20.87 -7.54 -3.83
N THR A 79 -20.74 -6.44 -3.09
CA THR A 79 -21.65 -6.11 -1.97
C THR A 79 -22.99 -5.55 -2.44
N GLU A 80 -23.09 -5.12 -3.70
CA GLU A 80 -24.20 -4.29 -4.17
C GLU A 80 -24.29 -3.03 -3.31
N GLY A 81 -23.12 -2.46 -3.01
CA GLY A 81 -22.98 -1.42 -1.99
C GLY A 81 -23.79 -0.18 -2.32
N TRP A 82 -23.90 0.18 -3.61
CA TRP A 82 -24.70 1.32 -4.07
C TRP A 82 -26.19 1.10 -3.83
N GLU A 83 -26.67 -0.06 -4.24
CA GLU A 83 -28.07 -0.47 -4.10
C GLU A 83 -28.44 -0.77 -2.65
N ARG A 84 -27.48 -0.80 -1.74
CA ARG A 84 -27.73 -0.99 -0.31
C ARG A 84 -27.41 0.25 0.50
N GLY A 85 -26.93 1.34 -0.10
CA GLY A 85 -26.48 2.52 0.64
C GLY A 85 -25.31 2.25 1.59
N MET A 86 -24.46 1.28 1.25
CA MET A 86 -23.25 0.95 2.00
C MET A 86 -22.06 1.79 1.52
N THR A 87 -21.19 2.11 2.46
CA THR A 87 -19.89 2.71 2.23
C THR A 87 -18.81 1.65 2.30
N ILE A 88 -18.03 1.48 1.23
CA ILE A 88 -16.86 0.60 1.23
C ILE A 88 -15.61 1.45 1.39
N VAL A 89 -14.80 1.14 2.41
CA VAL A 89 -13.51 1.80 2.66
C VAL A 89 -12.36 0.81 2.63
N THR A 90 -11.20 1.27 2.20
CA THR A 90 -9.95 0.52 2.30
C THR A 90 -9.50 0.50 3.76
N ALA A 91 -9.40 -0.69 4.34
CA ALA A 91 -8.93 -0.89 5.71
C ALA A 91 -7.45 -1.31 5.76
N ALA A 92 -6.97 -2.02 4.75
CA ALA A 92 -5.55 -2.35 4.63
C ALA A 92 -5.16 -2.66 3.18
N CYS A 93 -3.88 -2.49 2.88
CA CYS A 93 -3.21 -3.11 1.74
C CYS A 93 -2.17 -4.08 2.29
N ASP A 94 -2.16 -5.31 1.78
CA ASP A 94 -1.10 -6.26 2.09
C ASP A 94 0.22 -5.85 1.46
N ARG A 95 1.29 -6.50 1.93
CA ARG A 95 2.61 -6.43 1.32
C ARG A 95 2.53 -6.67 -0.20
N ILE A 96 3.18 -5.79 -0.95
CA ILE A 96 3.36 -5.90 -2.39
C ILE A 96 4.84 -6.11 -2.67
N ASP A 97 5.18 -7.21 -3.34
CA ASP A 97 6.52 -7.48 -3.87
C ASP A 97 6.48 -7.45 -5.39
N LEU A 98 7.48 -6.81 -6.00
CA LEU A 98 7.69 -6.91 -7.43
C LEU A 98 8.44 -8.21 -7.77
N LEU A 99 7.80 -9.05 -8.59
CA LEU A 99 8.33 -10.31 -9.11
C LEU A 99 9.00 -10.13 -10.49
N GLY A 100 8.85 -8.95 -11.09
CA GLY A 100 9.40 -8.60 -12.39
C GLY A 100 9.38 -7.10 -12.62
N GLU A 101 9.88 -6.66 -13.77
CA GLU A 101 9.99 -5.24 -14.08
C GLU A 101 8.68 -4.65 -14.61
N LEU A 102 8.31 -3.50 -14.07
CA LEU A 102 7.18 -2.69 -14.52
C LEU A 102 7.72 -1.56 -15.41
N HIS A 103 7.69 -1.81 -16.72
CA HIS A 103 8.07 -0.81 -17.71
C HIS A 103 6.91 0.14 -18.02
N SER A 104 7.24 1.38 -18.33
CA SER A 104 6.25 2.38 -18.70
C SER A 104 5.73 2.23 -20.13
N ASP A 105 6.37 1.44 -21.01
CA ASP A 105 5.96 1.18 -22.42
C ASP A 105 5.14 -0.08 -22.61
N ARG A 106 5.08 -0.97 -21.61
CA ARG A 106 4.42 -2.25 -21.76
C ARG A 106 3.01 -2.17 -21.24
N ASP A 107 2.06 -2.70 -22.00
CA ASP A 107 0.68 -2.80 -21.54
C ASP A 107 0.63 -3.61 -20.23
N LEU A 108 -0.24 -3.20 -19.32
CA LEU A 108 -0.49 -3.91 -18.06
C LEU A 108 -1.91 -4.48 -18.03
N GLN A 109 -2.04 -5.75 -17.65
CA GLN A 109 -3.32 -6.39 -17.37
C GLN A 109 -3.51 -6.49 -15.85
N LEU A 110 -4.63 -5.96 -15.39
CA LEU A 110 -5.07 -5.96 -14.00
C LEU A 110 -6.30 -6.86 -13.90
N LEU A 111 -6.10 -8.08 -13.38
CA LEU A 111 -7.19 -9.01 -13.09
C LEU A 111 -7.52 -8.95 -11.61
N SER A 112 -8.73 -8.51 -11.27
CA SER A 112 -9.16 -8.33 -9.90
C SER A 112 -10.41 -9.14 -9.57
N SER A 113 -10.46 -9.70 -8.37
CA SER A 113 -11.64 -10.41 -7.88
C SER A 113 -11.62 -10.53 -6.36
N ILE A 114 -12.79 -10.84 -5.78
CA ILE A 114 -12.88 -11.20 -4.37
C ILE A 114 -12.21 -12.56 -4.17
N ASN A 115 -11.24 -12.62 -3.26
CA ASN A 115 -10.61 -13.87 -2.86
C ASN A 115 -11.21 -14.43 -1.56
N TRP A 116 -11.70 -13.55 -0.68
CA TRP A 116 -12.29 -13.96 0.61
C TRP A 116 -13.29 -12.94 1.13
N VAL A 117 -14.28 -13.41 1.90
CA VAL A 117 -15.30 -12.56 2.54
C VAL A 117 -15.51 -13.00 3.99
N GLY A 118 -15.49 -12.02 4.89
CA GLY A 118 -15.85 -12.16 6.30
C GLY A 118 -17.27 -11.68 6.56
N ARG A 119 -17.54 -11.20 7.80
CA ARG A 119 -18.85 -10.61 8.12
C ARG A 119 -19.09 -9.32 7.35
N SER A 120 -18.15 -8.38 7.43
CA SER A 120 -18.24 -7.03 6.86
C SER A 120 -16.99 -6.64 6.06
N SER A 121 -16.02 -7.55 5.96
CA SER A 121 -14.74 -7.34 5.31
C SER A 121 -14.58 -8.24 4.10
N LEU A 122 -13.88 -7.76 3.08
CA LEU A 122 -13.59 -8.48 1.85
C LEU A 122 -12.09 -8.38 1.56
N GLU A 123 -11.46 -9.47 1.14
CA GLU A 123 -10.13 -9.42 0.52
C GLU A 123 -10.29 -9.42 -1.00
N VAL A 124 -9.79 -8.36 -1.64
CA VAL A 124 -9.75 -8.23 -3.09
C VAL A 124 -8.32 -8.45 -3.56
N GLY A 125 -8.11 -9.50 -4.35
CA GLY A 125 -6.82 -9.74 -4.98
C GLY A 125 -6.76 -9.06 -6.34
N VAL A 126 -5.63 -8.42 -6.64
CA VAL A 126 -5.31 -7.87 -7.95
C VAL A 126 -4.04 -8.51 -8.47
N ARG A 127 -4.14 -9.25 -9.56
CA ARG A 127 -3.00 -9.80 -10.30
C ARG A 127 -2.58 -8.78 -11.36
N ILE A 128 -1.32 -8.37 -11.29
CA ILE A 128 -0.72 -7.40 -12.20
C ILE A 128 0.22 -8.17 -13.13
N SER A 129 -0.06 -8.12 -14.43
CA SER A 129 0.75 -8.76 -15.46
C SER A 129 1.20 -7.74 -16.49
N ALA A 130 2.47 -7.81 -16.90
CA ALA A 130 3.00 -7.04 -18.01
C ALA A 130 2.94 -7.87 -19.30
N LYS A 131 2.66 -7.22 -20.42
CA LYS A 131 2.64 -7.86 -21.73
C LYS A 131 4.06 -8.19 -22.18
N GLU A 132 4.28 -9.42 -22.64
CA GLU A 132 5.55 -9.92 -23.18
C GLU A 132 5.25 -10.67 -24.49
N GLY A 133 5.43 -10.00 -25.63
CA GLY A 133 5.01 -10.52 -26.92
C GLY A 133 3.49 -10.75 -26.99
N LYS A 134 3.07 -12.01 -27.14
CA LYS A 134 1.65 -12.41 -27.17
C LYS A 134 1.11 -12.90 -25.82
N THR A 135 1.94 -12.94 -24.77
CA THR A 135 1.56 -13.48 -23.45
C THR A 135 1.58 -12.41 -22.37
N TRP A 136 0.99 -12.74 -21.22
CA TRP A 136 0.95 -11.89 -20.04
C TRP A 136 1.80 -12.54 -18.94
N LYS A 137 2.86 -11.86 -18.52
CA LYS A 137 3.73 -12.31 -17.44
C LYS A 137 3.38 -11.58 -16.15
N ARG A 138 3.04 -12.32 -15.11
CA ARG A 138 2.75 -11.77 -13.79
C ARG A 138 3.99 -11.09 -13.22
N VAL A 139 3.85 -9.83 -12.83
CA VAL A 139 4.93 -8.99 -12.27
C VAL A 139 4.66 -8.58 -10.82
N ALA A 140 3.40 -8.59 -10.38
CA ALA A 140 3.07 -8.32 -8.98
C ALA A 140 1.69 -8.91 -8.60
N ARG A 141 1.45 -9.00 -7.31
CA ARG A 141 0.13 -9.24 -6.72
C ARG A 141 -0.09 -8.23 -5.61
N ALA A 142 -1.30 -7.68 -5.55
CA ALA A 142 -1.73 -6.82 -4.45
C ALA A 142 -3.01 -7.40 -3.84
N TYR A 143 -3.15 -7.29 -2.52
CA TYR A 143 -4.38 -7.68 -1.83
C TYR A 143 -4.86 -6.51 -0.98
N PHE A 144 -6.10 -6.10 -1.20
CA PHE A 144 -6.74 -5.00 -0.49
C PHE A 144 -7.82 -5.55 0.41
N ILE A 145 -7.83 -5.10 1.66
CA ILE A 145 -8.86 -5.41 2.63
C ILE A 145 -9.85 -4.27 2.64
N MET A 146 -11.04 -4.54 2.13
CA MET A 146 -12.15 -3.60 2.06
C MET A 146 -13.12 -3.87 3.22
N VAL A 147 -13.72 -2.84 3.78
CA VAL A 147 -14.71 -2.95 4.85
C VAL A 147 -15.97 -2.20 4.47
N ALA A 148 -17.10 -2.89 4.52
CA ALA A 148 -18.42 -2.31 4.35
C ALA A 148 -18.91 -1.67 5.65
N ARG A 149 -19.44 -0.45 5.52
CA ARG A 149 -19.99 0.33 6.62
C ARG A 149 -21.33 0.95 6.23
N ARG A 150 -22.20 1.14 7.21
CA ARG A 150 -23.44 1.92 7.13
C ARG A 150 -23.51 2.80 8.37
N ASP A 151 -23.70 4.10 8.18
CA ASP A 151 -23.74 5.08 9.29
C ASP A 151 -22.57 4.94 10.28
N GLY A 152 -21.37 4.72 9.73
CA GLY A 152 -20.13 4.55 10.49
C GLY A 152 -19.93 3.17 11.15
N LYS A 153 -20.95 2.29 11.15
CA LYS A 153 -20.88 0.94 11.73
C LYS A 153 -20.58 -0.11 10.67
N ALA A 154 -19.93 -1.20 11.06
CA ALA A 154 -19.65 -2.33 10.18
C ALA A 154 -20.96 -3.00 9.71
N GLU A 155 -21.09 -3.21 8.41
CA GLU A 155 -22.30 -3.73 7.78
C GLU A 155 -22.04 -5.12 7.17
N ALA A 156 -23.00 -6.03 7.29
CA ALA A 156 -22.86 -7.37 6.75
C ALA A 156 -22.87 -7.39 5.21
N VAL A 157 -22.06 -8.25 4.61
CA VAL A 157 -21.89 -8.35 3.13
C VAL A 157 -22.30 -9.71 2.58
N ASN A 158 -22.50 -9.76 1.27
CA ASN A 158 -22.83 -10.99 0.53
C ASN A 158 -21.77 -12.08 0.78
N LYS A 159 -22.19 -13.33 0.90
CA LYS A 159 -21.26 -14.46 1.07
C LYS A 159 -20.58 -14.79 -0.26
N LEU A 160 -19.35 -15.30 -0.20
CA LEU A 160 -18.63 -15.78 -1.36
C LEU A 160 -18.71 -17.30 -1.49
N GLU A 161 -19.06 -17.78 -2.67
CA GLU A 161 -18.95 -19.18 -3.06
C GLU A 161 -17.77 -19.37 -4.03
N PRO A 162 -16.65 -19.97 -3.57
CA PRO A 162 -15.54 -20.32 -4.44
C PRO A 162 -15.86 -21.60 -5.23
N VAL A 163 -16.20 -21.44 -6.52
CA VAL A 163 -16.64 -22.54 -7.38
C VAL A 163 -15.47 -23.27 -8.04
N SER A 164 -14.52 -22.54 -8.64
CA SER A 164 -13.39 -23.17 -9.33
C SER A 164 -12.29 -23.61 -8.36
N LYS A 165 -11.44 -24.57 -8.79
CA LYS A 165 -10.25 -24.98 -8.01
C LYS A 165 -9.35 -23.80 -7.67
N ASP A 166 -9.20 -22.85 -8.59
CA ASP A 166 -8.41 -21.63 -8.37
C ASP A 166 -9.07 -20.67 -7.38
N ASP A 167 -10.41 -20.59 -7.36
CA ASP A 167 -11.13 -19.79 -6.36
C ASP A 167 -10.97 -20.40 -4.97
N GLN A 168 -11.12 -21.72 -4.86
CA GLN A 168 -10.96 -22.45 -3.59
C GLN A 168 -9.54 -22.31 -3.04
N ARG A 169 -8.52 -22.47 -3.91
CA ARG A 169 -7.12 -22.25 -3.54
C ARG A 169 -6.91 -20.83 -3.03
N ARG A 170 -7.36 -19.80 -3.76
CA ARG A 170 -7.20 -18.39 -3.35
C ARG A 170 -7.92 -18.10 -2.04
N PHE A 171 -9.10 -18.67 -1.83
CA PHE A 171 -9.86 -18.52 -0.60
C PHE A 171 -9.09 -19.07 0.61
N GLN A 172 -8.54 -20.28 0.51
CA GLN A 172 -7.71 -20.88 1.57
C GLN A 172 -6.45 -20.06 1.84
N GLU A 173 -5.75 -19.61 0.79
CA GLU A 173 -4.58 -18.74 0.94
C GLU A 173 -4.94 -17.39 1.61
N SER A 174 -6.13 -16.84 1.33
CA SER A 174 -6.65 -15.63 1.99
C SER A 174 -6.95 -15.84 3.46
N GLU A 175 -7.46 -17.01 3.87
CA GLU A 175 -7.69 -17.33 5.27
C GLU A 175 -6.37 -17.37 6.06
N GLN A 176 -5.32 -17.95 5.48
CA GLN A 176 -3.97 -17.93 6.06
C GLN A 176 -3.45 -16.49 6.19
N ARG A 177 -3.57 -15.67 5.14
CA ARG A 177 -3.20 -14.24 5.19
C ARG A 177 -3.97 -13.47 6.27
N GLN A 178 -5.26 -13.75 6.47
CA GLN A 178 -6.04 -13.13 7.56
C GLN A 178 -5.49 -13.50 8.95
N GLN A 179 -5.06 -14.75 9.15
CA GLN A 179 -4.46 -15.18 10.41
C GLN A 179 -3.11 -14.47 10.64
N GLU A 180 -2.26 -14.42 9.61
CA GLU A 180 -0.98 -13.68 9.67
C GLU A 180 -1.19 -12.20 10.03
N ARG A 181 -2.12 -11.52 9.37
CA ARG A 181 -2.44 -10.11 9.67
C ARG A 181 -2.85 -9.91 11.12
N ARG A 182 -3.69 -10.79 11.67
CA ARG A 182 -4.14 -10.72 13.07
C ARG A 182 -2.99 -10.95 14.06
N ALA A 183 -1.99 -11.75 13.68
CA ALA A 183 -0.79 -11.94 14.48
C ALA A 183 0.11 -10.69 14.43
N ILE A 184 0.37 -10.15 13.23
CA ILE A 184 1.19 -8.94 13.03
C ILE A 184 0.59 -7.74 13.75
N ALA A 185 -0.74 -7.56 13.71
CA ALA A 185 -1.42 -6.46 14.38
C ALA A 185 -1.27 -6.46 15.93
N LYS A 186 -0.82 -7.57 16.52
CA LYS A 186 -0.59 -7.68 17.97
C LYS A 186 0.86 -7.34 18.38
N THR A 187 1.78 -7.26 17.44
CA THR A 187 3.21 -7.02 17.71
C THR A 187 3.55 -5.56 17.41
N SER A 188 4.12 -4.84 18.38
CA SER A 188 4.47 -3.42 18.22
C SER A 188 5.86 -3.19 18.80
N TYR A 189 6.85 -2.95 17.95
CA TYR A 189 8.25 -2.73 18.35
C TYR A 189 8.43 -1.51 19.26
N LEU A 190 7.50 -0.56 19.25
CA LEU A 190 7.49 0.58 20.17
C LEU A 190 7.09 0.20 21.61
N LYS A 191 6.47 -0.98 21.80
CA LYS A 191 5.99 -1.48 23.09
C LYS A 191 6.81 -2.66 23.60
N ASP A 192 7.43 -3.41 22.68
CA ASP A 192 8.15 -4.64 22.99
C ASP A 192 9.63 -4.34 23.26
N THR A 193 10.12 -4.70 24.45
CA THR A 193 11.53 -4.55 24.81
C THR A 193 12.41 -5.44 23.89
N PRO A 194 13.54 -4.92 23.37
CA PRO A 194 14.47 -5.73 22.59
C PRO A 194 14.93 -6.97 23.37
N THR A 195 15.17 -8.06 22.64
CA THR A 195 15.77 -9.25 23.25
C THR A 195 17.20 -8.95 23.71
N ALA A 196 17.75 -9.75 24.64
CA ALA A 196 19.14 -9.56 25.10
C ALA A 196 20.12 -9.51 23.92
N ARG A 197 19.95 -10.38 22.92
CA ARG A 197 20.77 -10.38 21.70
C ARG A 197 20.65 -9.07 20.91
N GLU A 198 19.45 -8.55 20.77
CA GLU A 198 19.18 -7.30 20.04
C GLU A 198 19.79 -6.09 20.76
N SER A 199 19.69 -6.04 22.09
CA SER A 199 20.34 -5.01 22.89
C SER A 199 21.87 -5.04 22.73
N HIS A 200 22.49 -6.23 22.66
CA HIS A 200 23.93 -6.35 22.38
C HIS A 200 24.28 -5.84 20.98
N VAL A 201 23.47 -6.15 19.96
CA VAL A 201 23.68 -5.65 18.59
C VAL A 201 23.58 -4.13 18.53
N LEU A 202 22.61 -3.52 19.23
CA LEU A 202 22.49 -2.07 19.32
C LEU A 202 23.70 -1.45 20.01
N HIS A 203 24.16 -2.05 21.10
CA HIS A 203 25.30 -1.54 21.84
C HIS A 203 26.58 -1.60 21.02
N ASP A 204 26.83 -2.71 20.31
CA ASP A 204 27.96 -2.84 19.38
C ASP A 204 27.89 -1.78 18.28
N LEU A 205 26.72 -1.62 17.64
CA LEU A 205 26.52 -0.59 16.62
C LEU A 205 26.82 0.81 17.16
N PHE A 206 26.32 1.12 18.36
CA PHE A 206 26.59 2.41 19.02
C PHE A 206 28.09 2.64 19.25
N LEU A 207 28.83 1.63 19.75
CA LEU A 207 30.28 1.75 19.97
C LEU A 207 31.02 2.01 18.66
N ARG A 208 30.66 1.28 17.60
CA ARG A 208 31.27 1.44 16.27
C ARG A 208 31.04 2.82 15.68
N ILE A 209 29.82 3.38 15.84
CA ILE A 209 29.50 4.75 15.43
C ILE A 209 30.32 5.75 16.26
N LYS A 210 30.30 5.61 17.59
CA LYS A 210 30.99 6.52 18.51
C LYS A 210 32.50 6.56 18.29
N ASN A 211 33.10 5.43 17.96
CA ASN A 211 34.54 5.29 17.68
C ASN A 211 34.90 5.73 16.24
N GLY A 212 33.94 6.04 15.38
CA GLY A 212 34.18 6.40 13.98
C GLY A 212 34.63 5.22 13.12
N GLU A 213 34.37 3.98 13.54
CA GLU A 213 34.73 2.76 12.80
C GLU A 213 33.84 2.55 11.56
N ILE A 214 32.66 3.19 11.54
CA ILE A 214 31.75 3.19 10.41
C ILE A 214 31.39 4.62 10.01
N ALA A 215 31.41 4.89 8.70
CA ALA A 215 31.01 6.15 8.11
C ALA A 215 29.66 5.99 7.39
N GLY A 216 28.79 6.98 7.53
CA GLY A 216 27.45 6.96 6.97
C GLY A 216 26.72 8.27 7.21
N VAL A 217 25.44 8.29 6.85
CA VAL A 217 24.53 9.42 7.01
C VAL A 217 23.78 9.26 8.32
N ALA A 218 23.63 10.34 9.09
CA ALA A 218 22.82 10.32 10.30
C ALA A 218 21.35 10.04 9.96
N MET A 219 20.65 9.25 10.78
CA MET A 219 19.24 8.92 10.53
C MET A 219 18.36 10.18 10.45
N GLU A 220 18.60 11.15 11.34
CA GLU A 220 17.93 12.46 11.35
C GLU A 220 18.08 13.26 10.04
N ASP A 221 19.23 13.17 9.37
CA ASP A 221 19.49 13.89 8.12
C ASP A 221 18.66 13.37 6.95
N SER A 222 18.15 12.14 7.07
CA SER A 222 17.27 11.50 6.08
C SER A 222 15.80 11.89 6.22
N ILE A 223 15.41 12.53 7.32
CA ILE A 223 14.00 12.82 7.63
C ILE A 223 13.44 13.87 6.67
N ARG A 224 12.33 13.57 6.00
CA ARG A 224 11.59 14.55 5.19
C ARG A 224 10.11 14.50 5.52
N GLN A 225 9.46 15.65 5.45
CA GLN A 225 8.05 15.80 5.75
C GLN A 225 7.30 16.38 4.55
N SER A 226 6.09 15.89 4.32
CA SER A 226 5.13 16.46 3.38
C SER A 226 3.79 16.64 4.07
N THR A 227 3.24 17.85 4.03
CA THR A 227 1.99 18.19 4.71
C THR A 227 0.96 18.67 3.69
N LEU A 228 -0.24 18.09 3.73
CA LEU A 228 -1.28 18.30 2.73
C LEU A 228 -2.62 18.61 3.42
N LEU A 229 -3.31 19.65 2.96
CA LEU A 229 -4.70 19.91 3.34
C LEU A 229 -5.63 19.06 2.47
N MET A 230 -6.57 18.35 3.11
CA MET A 230 -7.46 17.44 2.41
C MET A 230 -8.64 18.17 1.78
N HIS A 231 -8.66 18.21 0.45
CA HIS A 231 -9.70 18.86 -0.35
C HIS A 231 -10.70 17.86 -0.94
N PRO A 232 -11.92 18.30 -1.34
CA PRO A 232 -12.93 17.43 -1.95
C PRO A 232 -12.49 16.68 -3.20
N GLN A 233 -11.47 17.14 -3.92
CA GLN A 233 -10.93 16.44 -5.09
C GLN A 233 -10.26 15.08 -4.76
N SER A 234 -9.85 14.88 -3.51
CA SER A 234 -9.18 13.68 -3.02
C SER A 234 -10.14 12.74 -2.26
N ARG A 235 -11.45 13.01 -2.31
CA ARG A 235 -12.47 12.25 -1.59
C ARG A 235 -12.93 11.03 -2.36
N ASN A 236 -13.29 9.98 -1.62
CA ASN A 236 -14.20 8.96 -2.10
C ASN A 236 -15.65 9.48 -2.08
N VAL A 237 -16.50 8.75 -2.77
CA VAL A 237 -17.98 8.86 -2.80
C VAL A 237 -18.71 9.11 -1.49
N HIS A 238 -18.07 8.86 -0.35
CA HIS A 238 -18.62 9.04 0.99
C HIS A 238 -17.91 10.14 1.79
N ASN A 239 -17.31 11.12 1.09
CA ASN A 239 -16.66 12.30 1.66
C ASN A 239 -15.45 12.03 2.58
N ASN A 240 -14.85 10.84 2.51
CA ASN A 240 -13.60 10.53 3.20
C ASN A 240 -12.45 10.46 2.20
N ILE A 241 -11.23 10.72 2.64
CA ILE A 241 -10.06 10.59 1.77
C ILE A 241 -9.81 9.14 1.42
N PHE A 242 -9.48 8.95 0.15
CA PHE A 242 -9.31 7.65 -0.46
C PHE A 242 -7.98 7.00 -0.03
N GLY A 243 -8.01 5.70 0.31
CA GLY A 243 -6.84 4.97 0.80
C GLY A 243 -5.70 4.95 -0.23
N GLY A 244 -6.03 4.78 -1.51
CA GLY A 244 -5.10 4.84 -2.62
C GLY A 244 -4.38 6.17 -2.76
N TYR A 245 -5.03 7.28 -2.40
CA TYR A 245 -4.37 8.60 -2.41
C TYR A 245 -3.32 8.67 -1.31
N LEU A 246 -3.62 8.18 -0.09
CA LEU A 246 -2.65 8.12 1.00
C LEU A 246 -1.46 7.21 0.66
N MET A 247 -1.72 6.05 0.04
CA MET A 247 -0.66 5.15 -0.47
C MET A 247 0.26 5.85 -1.47
N ARG A 248 -0.33 6.59 -2.41
CA ARG A 248 0.43 7.34 -3.40
C ARG A 248 1.32 8.38 -2.75
N GLU A 249 0.76 9.24 -1.90
CA GLU A 249 1.54 10.33 -1.27
C GLU A 249 2.66 9.78 -0.37
N ALA A 250 2.39 8.73 0.41
CA ALA A 250 3.41 8.05 1.20
C ALA A 250 4.53 7.44 0.33
N PHE A 251 4.16 6.76 -0.77
CA PHE A 251 5.13 6.19 -1.71
C PHE A 251 5.99 7.27 -2.37
N GLU A 252 5.39 8.37 -2.81
CA GLU A 252 6.10 9.45 -3.51
C GLU A 252 7.09 10.15 -2.56
N LEU A 253 6.71 10.35 -1.29
CA LEU A 253 7.64 10.84 -0.27
C LEU A 253 8.81 9.86 -0.06
N ALA A 254 8.54 8.56 0.08
CA ALA A 254 9.59 7.55 0.26
C ALA A 254 10.53 7.46 -0.96
N TRP A 255 9.98 7.59 -2.16
CA TRP A 255 10.74 7.63 -3.41
C TRP A 255 11.65 8.88 -3.46
N ASN A 256 11.13 10.05 -3.08
CA ASN A 256 11.90 11.29 -3.01
C ASN A 256 13.04 11.21 -1.98
N ILE A 257 12.77 10.67 -0.78
CA ILE A 257 13.79 10.44 0.25
C ILE A 257 14.88 9.52 -0.30
N THR A 258 14.50 8.42 -0.93
CA THR A 258 15.46 7.50 -1.55
C THR A 258 16.31 8.19 -2.60
N TYR A 259 15.70 9.00 -3.47
CA TYR A 259 16.41 9.72 -4.51
C TYR A 259 17.40 10.74 -3.92
N LEU A 260 16.99 11.48 -2.88
CA LEU A 260 17.84 12.44 -2.16
C LEU A 260 18.98 11.75 -1.39
N PHE A 261 18.70 10.60 -0.79
CA PHE A 261 19.65 9.83 0.01
C PHE A 261 20.72 9.18 -0.87
N CYS A 262 20.31 8.50 -1.94
CA CYS A 262 21.24 7.79 -2.82
C CYS A 262 21.84 8.66 -3.92
N ARG A 263 21.20 9.78 -4.30
CA ARG A 263 21.54 10.61 -5.48
C ARG A 263 21.59 9.79 -6.78
N LYS A 264 20.77 8.75 -6.86
CA LYS A 264 20.70 7.74 -7.92
C LYS A 264 19.25 7.32 -8.14
N LYS A 265 18.92 6.76 -9.31
CA LYS A 265 17.54 6.38 -9.67
C LYS A 265 17.00 5.32 -8.70
N PRO A 266 15.94 5.59 -7.94
CA PRO A 266 15.34 4.58 -7.06
C PRO A 266 14.61 3.50 -7.88
N LYS A 267 14.87 2.22 -7.55
CA LYS A 267 14.11 1.05 -8.02
C LYS A 267 13.31 0.50 -6.86
N PHE A 268 11.99 0.51 -6.97
CA PHE A 268 11.12 -0.09 -5.96
C PHE A 268 11.24 -1.62 -5.97
N ILE A 269 11.22 -2.23 -4.79
CA ILE A 269 11.30 -3.68 -4.60
C ILE A 269 10.06 -4.21 -3.89
N SER A 270 9.70 -3.58 -2.77
CA SER A 270 8.54 -4.01 -2.00
C SER A 270 7.98 -2.92 -1.11
N MET A 271 6.70 -3.02 -0.82
CA MET A 271 5.99 -2.24 0.19
C MET A 271 5.43 -3.22 1.22
N ASP A 272 5.64 -2.95 2.51
CA ASP A 272 5.07 -3.74 3.60
C ASP A 272 3.56 -3.50 3.77
N HIS A 273 2.92 -4.29 4.64
CA HIS A 273 1.50 -4.13 4.95
C HIS A 273 1.19 -2.71 5.45
N MET A 274 0.16 -2.10 4.89
CA MET A 274 -0.33 -0.77 5.25
C MET A 274 -1.74 -0.89 5.84
N TYR A 275 -1.95 -0.44 7.08
CA TYR A 275 -3.26 -0.44 7.76
C TYR A 275 -3.86 0.96 7.89
N PHE A 276 -5.11 1.14 7.51
CA PHE A 276 -5.85 2.39 7.66
C PHE A 276 -6.78 2.28 8.86
N TYR A 277 -6.28 2.65 10.05
CA TYR A 277 -7.04 2.46 11.29
C TYR A 277 -8.25 3.38 11.40
N LYS A 278 -8.17 4.59 10.85
CA LYS A 278 -9.23 5.61 10.93
C LYS A 278 -9.46 6.29 9.59
N PRO A 279 -10.73 6.61 9.23
CA PRO A 279 -11.04 7.44 8.07
C PRO A 279 -10.42 8.83 8.23
N VAL A 280 -10.01 9.43 7.12
CA VAL A 280 -9.57 10.82 7.10
C VAL A 280 -10.65 11.69 6.48
N GLU A 281 -11.05 12.73 7.20
CA GLU A 281 -12.13 13.65 6.82
C GLU A 281 -11.58 14.79 5.93
N ILE A 282 -12.42 15.30 5.03
CA ILE A 282 -12.13 16.53 4.27
C ILE A 282 -11.91 17.69 5.25
N GLY A 283 -10.93 18.55 4.95
CA GLY A 283 -10.52 19.67 5.79
C GLY A 283 -9.57 19.29 6.92
N SER A 284 -9.26 18.00 7.11
CA SER A 284 -8.15 17.57 7.96
C SER A 284 -6.82 17.83 7.27
N ILE A 285 -5.76 18.07 8.05
CA ILE A 285 -4.39 18.15 7.54
C ILE A 285 -3.75 16.79 7.71
N ILE A 286 -3.08 16.28 6.68
CA ILE A 286 -2.29 15.05 6.75
C ILE A 286 -0.82 15.42 6.67
N SER A 287 -0.03 14.89 7.59
CA SER A 287 1.43 14.99 7.61
C SER A 287 2.02 13.61 7.35
N PHE A 288 2.86 13.50 6.35
CA PHE A 288 3.69 12.32 6.08
C PHE A 288 5.11 12.65 6.49
N THR A 289 5.69 11.87 7.39
CA THR A 289 7.08 11.99 7.81
C THR A 289 7.80 10.71 7.41
N GLY A 290 8.76 10.82 6.50
CA GLY A 290 9.53 9.69 6.01
C GLY A 290 10.99 9.74 6.47
N THR A 291 11.55 8.57 6.75
CA THR A 291 12.92 8.40 7.29
C THR A 291 13.54 7.13 6.72
N VAL A 292 14.82 7.17 6.32
CA VAL A 292 15.57 5.94 6.01
C VAL A 292 15.85 5.25 7.33
N VAL A 293 15.33 4.04 7.53
CA VAL A 293 15.46 3.32 8.80
C VAL A 293 16.50 2.22 8.75
N TYR A 294 16.78 1.67 7.57
CA TYR A 294 17.72 0.57 7.42
C TYR A 294 18.39 0.58 6.04
N THR A 295 19.67 0.23 5.98
CA THR A 295 20.46 0.15 4.74
C THR A 295 21.34 -1.09 4.79
N VAL A 296 21.41 -1.84 3.69
CA VAL A 296 22.29 -3.00 3.55
C VAL A 296 22.71 -3.18 2.09
N ASP A 297 24.02 -3.22 1.85
CA ASP A 297 24.64 -3.37 0.53
C ASP A 297 24.08 -2.39 -0.53
N LYS A 298 23.13 -2.84 -1.35
CA LYS A 298 22.50 -2.08 -2.44
C LYS A 298 21.04 -1.71 -2.17
N SER A 299 20.54 -2.03 -0.98
CA SER A 299 19.13 -1.88 -0.59
C SER A 299 18.98 -0.95 0.59
N LEU A 300 17.87 -0.22 0.63
CA LEU A 300 17.45 0.54 1.79
C LEU A 300 15.95 0.38 2.05
N MET A 301 15.56 0.66 3.28
CA MET A 301 14.17 0.70 3.72
C MET A 301 13.85 2.10 4.26
N VAL A 302 12.74 2.65 3.77
CA VAL A 302 12.18 3.93 4.19
C VAL A 302 10.89 3.67 4.96
N GLU A 303 10.83 4.14 6.21
CA GLU A 303 9.60 4.22 6.98
C GLU A 303 8.89 5.52 6.62
N VAL A 304 7.57 5.49 6.46
CA VAL A 304 6.73 6.70 6.36
C VAL A 304 5.61 6.60 7.36
N VAL A 305 5.61 7.53 8.31
CA VAL A 305 4.59 7.73 9.33
C VAL A 305 3.59 8.76 8.83
N THR A 306 2.31 8.41 8.87
CA THR A 306 1.21 9.30 8.46
C THR A 306 0.40 9.72 9.67
N GLU A 307 0.30 11.03 9.87
CA GLU A 307 -0.44 11.66 10.95
C GLU A 307 -1.59 12.50 10.40
N VAL A 308 -2.75 12.41 11.04
CA VAL A 308 -3.88 13.29 10.78
C VAL A 308 -3.96 14.33 11.89
N ILE A 309 -3.95 15.59 11.49
CA ILE A 309 -4.03 16.77 12.35
C ILE A 309 -5.41 17.38 12.12
N ARG A 310 -6.22 17.48 13.18
CA ARG A 310 -7.52 18.14 13.16
C ARG A 310 -7.34 19.63 13.50
N PRO A 311 -7.50 20.58 12.54
CA PRO A 311 -7.12 21.98 12.78
C PRO A 311 -7.93 22.66 13.90
N LYS A 312 -9.19 22.26 14.09
CA LYS A 312 -10.07 22.86 15.11
C LYS A 312 -9.72 22.46 16.54
N SER A 313 -9.24 21.23 16.75
CA SER A 313 -8.90 20.72 18.09
C SER A 313 -7.40 20.75 18.37
N GLY A 314 -6.55 20.83 17.33
CA GLY A 314 -5.11 20.67 17.46
C GLY A 314 -4.67 19.22 17.73
N GLU A 315 -5.61 18.26 17.73
CA GLU A 315 -5.30 16.85 17.97
C GLU A 315 -4.56 16.25 16.75
N THR A 316 -3.39 15.67 17.02
CA THR A 316 -2.60 14.91 16.06
C THR A 316 -2.69 13.43 16.39
N GLN A 317 -2.88 12.61 15.36
CA GLN A 317 -3.00 11.16 15.52
C GLN A 317 -2.29 10.40 14.40
N VAL A 318 -1.39 9.51 14.77
CA VAL A 318 -0.81 8.53 13.85
C VAL A 318 -1.92 7.63 13.32
N THR A 319 -2.06 7.59 12.01
CA THR A 319 -3.09 6.80 11.31
C THR A 319 -2.53 5.62 10.56
N ASN A 320 -1.28 5.70 10.12
CA ASN A 320 -0.61 4.64 9.40
C ASN A 320 0.91 4.75 9.55
N VAL A 321 1.58 3.61 9.57
CA VAL A 321 3.02 3.50 9.35
C VAL A 321 3.22 2.49 8.23
N CYS A 322 4.06 2.83 7.25
CA CYS A 322 4.36 1.98 6.11
C CYS A 322 5.85 1.96 5.83
N TYR A 323 6.32 0.86 5.22
CA TYR A 323 7.73 0.65 4.92
C TYR A 323 7.89 0.33 3.44
N PHE A 324 8.82 1.01 2.80
CA PHE A 324 9.13 0.83 1.39
C PHE A 324 10.59 0.41 1.24
N THR A 325 10.85 -0.64 0.48
CA THR A 325 12.19 -1.12 0.16
C THR A 325 12.56 -0.71 -1.26
N PHE A 326 13.73 -0.11 -1.40
CA PHE A 326 14.27 0.35 -2.68
C PHE A 326 15.71 -0.13 -2.89
N ASN A 327 16.10 -0.23 -4.15
CA ASN A 327 17.50 -0.22 -4.58
C ASN A 327 17.84 1.10 -5.27
N ALA A 328 19.13 1.36 -5.42
CA ALA A 328 19.64 2.46 -6.24
C ALA A 328 20.21 1.94 -7.56
N LEU A 329 19.88 2.61 -8.68
CA LEU A 329 20.40 2.31 -10.01
C LEU A 329 21.24 3.47 -10.56
N ASP A 330 22.29 3.14 -11.30
CA ASP A 330 22.99 4.11 -12.15
C ASP A 330 22.21 4.42 -13.45
N TYR A 331 22.78 5.26 -14.32
CA TYR A 331 22.19 5.61 -15.62
C TYR A 331 22.13 4.42 -16.59
N SER A 332 22.99 3.42 -16.41
CA SER A 332 23.03 2.20 -17.22
C SER A 332 22.07 1.11 -16.70
N GLY A 333 21.41 1.33 -15.56
CA GLY A 333 20.50 0.38 -14.94
C GLY A 333 21.16 -0.63 -14.00
N ASN A 334 22.43 -0.45 -13.63
CA ASN A 334 23.13 -1.34 -12.70
C ASN A 334 22.88 -0.94 -11.24
N LEU A 335 22.72 -1.94 -10.38
CA LEU A 335 22.57 -1.74 -8.94
C LEU A 335 23.82 -1.12 -8.31
N GLN A 336 23.61 -0.06 -7.54
CA GLN A 336 24.65 0.70 -6.85
C GLN A 336 24.62 0.48 -5.35
N GLN A 337 25.78 0.57 -4.72
CA GLN A 337 25.90 0.55 -3.26
C GLN A 337 25.19 1.78 -2.68
N VAL A 338 24.42 1.57 -1.61
CA VAL A 338 23.72 2.67 -0.94
C VAL A 338 24.55 3.20 0.23
N PRO A 339 24.45 4.49 0.58
CA PRO A 339 25.07 5.01 1.80
C PRO A 339 24.55 4.27 3.03
N LEU A 340 25.40 4.07 4.04
CA LEU A 340 24.97 3.51 5.32
C LEU A 340 24.17 4.53 6.11
N ILE A 341 23.05 4.11 6.69
CA ILE A 341 22.29 4.90 7.67
C ILE A 341 22.76 4.58 9.09
N LEU A 342 23.01 5.62 9.88
CA LEU A 342 23.54 5.50 11.23
C LEU A 342 22.53 6.04 12.26
N PRO A 343 22.01 5.21 13.19
CA PRO A 343 21.22 5.70 14.31
C PRO A 343 22.11 6.34 15.39
N HIS A 344 21.77 7.54 15.85
CA HIS A 344 22.48 8.28 16.90
C HIS A 344 21.75 8.28 18.24
N SER A 345 20.44 8.03 18.24
CA SER A 345 19.66 7.85 19.48
C SER A 345 19.24 6.39 19.70
N TYR A 346 18.86 6.07 20.95
CA TYR A 346 18.32 4.75 21.28
C TYR A 346 17.04 4.45 20.48
N GLU A 347 16.16 5.43 20.30
CA GLU A 347 14.93 5.29 19.51
C GLU A 347 15.25 4.99 18.04
N GLU A 348 16.20 5.69 17.44
CA GLU A 348 16.68 5.41 16.08
C GLU A 348 17.31 4.01 15.98
N GLY A 349 18.02 3.57 17.02
CA GLY A 349 18.52 2.21 17.12
C GLY A 349 17.39 1.18 17.06
N LEU A 350 16.30 1.39 17.82
CA LEU A 350 15.12 0.53 17.76
C LEU A 350 14.49 0.51 16.37
N LYS A 351 14.36 1.67 15.71
CA LYS A 351 13.88 1.77 14.32
C LYS A 351 14.79 1.01 13.34
N TYR A 352 16.11 1.11 13.53
CA TYR A 352 17.09 0.39 12.72
C TYR A 352 16.94 -1.13 12.85
N LEU A 353 16.80 -1.65 14.07
CA LEU A 353 16.55 -3.07 14.30
C LEU A 353 15.22 -3.54 13.72
N ASP A 354 14.15 -2.77 13.88
CA ASP A 354 12.84 -3.12 13.31
C ASP A 354 12.91 -3.15 11.78
N GLY A 355 13.53 -2.14 11.16
CA GLY A 355 13.80 -2.10 9.73
C GLY A 355 14.60 -3.32 9.25
N ALA A 356 15.66 -3.71 9.99
CA ALA A 356 16.46 -4.90 9.68
C ALA A 356 15.62 -6.19 9.74
N LYS A 357 14.81 -6.37 10.79
CA LYS A 357 13.92 -7.54 10.94
C LYS A 357 12.91 -7.63 9.81
N ARG A 358 12.26 -6.51 9.46
CA ARG A 358 11.29 -6.43 8.36
C ARG A 358 11.94 -6.73 7.02
N PHE A 359 13.13 -6.19 6.78
CA PHE A 359 13.88 -6.44 5.56
C PHE A 359 14.18 -7.93 5.38
N ILE A 360 14.74 -8.58 6.41
CA ILE A 360 15.07 -10.01 6.39
C ILE A 360 13.81 -10.88 6.21
N LEU A 361 12.73 -10.57 6.94
CA LEU A 361 11.46 -11.28 6.78
C LEU A 361 10.93 -11.14 5.35
N GLY A 362 11.07 -9.94 4.77
CA GLY A 362 10.68 -9.65 3.42
C GLY A 362 11.46 -10.41 2.35
N GLU A 363 12.78 -10.51 2.50
CA GLU A 363 13.61 -11.31 1.60
C GLU A 363 13.24 -12.80 1.63
N LYS A 364 13.01 -13.36 2.83
CA LYS A 364 12.53 -14.74 2.96
C LYS A 364 11.19 -14.94 2.25
N LYS A 365 10.24 -14.01 2.40
CA LYS A 365 8.94 -14.08 1.73
C LYS A 365 9.09 -14.01 0.20
N ARG A 366 9.96 -13.15 -0.33
CA ARG A 366 10.22 -13.07 -1.79
C ARG A 366 10.83 -14.34 -2.35
N ASN A 367 11.84 -14.89 -1.68
CA ASN A 367 12.55 -16.09 -2.14
C ASN A 367 11.66 -17.35 -2.14
N ASN A 368 10.59 -17.37 -1.33
CA ASN A 368 9.62 -18.47 -1.33
C ASN A 368 8.53 -18.34 -2.41
N VAL A 369 8.43 -17.18 -3.07
CA VAL A 369 7.39 -16.88 -4.09
C VAL A 369 7.94 -16.96 -5.52
N LEU A 370 9.27 -16.82 -5.68
CA LEU A 370 10.02 -17.10 -6.90
C LEU A 370 10.29 -18.60 -7.01
#